data_AF-A0A9B0WIK3-F1
#
_entry.id   AF-A0A9B0WIK3-F1
#
_cell.length_a   1.000
_cell.length_b   1.000
_cell.length_c   1.000
_cell.angle_alpha   90.00
_cell.angle_beta   90.00
_cell.angle_gamma   90.00
#
_symmetry.space_group_name_H-M   'P 1'
#
loop_
_entity.id
_entity.type
_entity.pdbx_description
1 polymer ?
#
loop_
_entity_poly.entity_id
_entity_poly.type
_entity_poly.pdbx_seq_one_letter_code
_entity_poly.pdbx_strand_id
1 'polypeptide(L)'
;MDDTDTYLLNFKGYYFQRATVDIDLLENLEDFEIRDDDVFIVTYPKSGTIWAQQILSLIYFEEHRNRTDNVETVDRAPFFEYNARKMDFHARPSPRLFTSHLPYYLAPKGLKNKKAKIKSAEGK
;
A
#
# COMPACT_ATOMS: atom_id res chain seq x y z
N MET A 1 15.41 -17.85 24.49
CA MET A 1 14.47 -17.87 23.33
C MET A 1 14.25 -16.43 22.96
N ASP A 2 14.50 -16.09 21.70
CA ASP A 2 14.36 -14.72 21.20
C ASP A 2 12.89 -14.30 21.27
N ASP A 3 12.62 -13.14 21.88
CA ASP A 3 11.27 -12.63 22.04
C ASP A 3 10.76 -12.12 20.68
N THR A 4 10.14 -13.02 19.93
CA THR A 4 9.68 -12.74 18.56
C THR A 4 8.67 -11.59 18.54
N ASP A 5 7.94 -11.38 19.64
CA ASP A 5 6.97 -10.29 19.78
C ASP A 5 7.64 -8.92 19.83
N THR A 6 8.93 -8.84 20.16
CA THR A 6 9.72 -7.59 20.08
C THR A 6 9.83 -7.10 18.63
N TYR A 7 9.94 -8.01 17.65
CA TYR A 7 10.20 -7.66 16.25
C TYR A 7 8.98 -7.82 15.34
N LEU A 8 8.11 -8.77 15.66
CA LEU A 8 6.95 -9.11 14.85
C LEU A 8 5.64 -8.80 15.60
N LEU A 9 4.67 -8.33 14.84
CA LEU A 9 3.28 -8.21 15.27
C LEU A 9 2.47 -9.29 14.57
N ASN A 10 1.88 -10.22 15.33
CA ASN A 10 0.83 -11.08 14.79
C ASN A 10 -0.50 -10.31 14.81
N PHE A 11 -1.05 -10.05 13.63
CA PHE A 11 -2.35 -9.43 13.47
C PHE A 11 -3.24 -10.34 12.63
N LYS A 12 -4.31 -10.86 13.25
CA LYS A 12 -5.29 -11.76 12.62
C LYS A 12 -4.63 -12.94 11.86
N GLY A 13 -3.52 -13.48 12.37
CA GLY A 13 -2.81 -14.62 11.77
C GLY A 13 -1.74 -14.26 10.73
N TYR A 14 -1.48 -12.98 10.47
CA TYR A 14 -0.39 -12.51 9.61
C TYR A 14 0.68 -11.77 10.44
N TYR A 15 1.95 -11.97 10.10
CA TYR A 15 3.07 -11.33 10.79
C TYR A 15 3.53 -10.07 10.04
N PHE A 16 3.53 -8.95 10.75
CA PHE A 16 4.09 -7.67 10.29
C PHE A 16 5.37 -7.35 11.03
N GLN A 17 6.25 -6.55 10.42
CA GLN A 17 7.37 -5.95 11.14
C GLN A 17 6.84 -4.89 12.11
N ARG A 18 6.96 -5.14 13.42
CA ARG A 18 6.37 -4.30 14.47
C ARG A 18 6.84 -2.86 14.43
N ALA A 19 8.10 -2.63 14.05
CA ALA A 19 8.71 -1.30 14.07
C ALA A 19 8.18 -0.34 12.98
N THR A 20 7.58 -0.87 11.91
CA THR A 20 7.22 -0.07 10.73
C THR A 20 5.73 -0.08 10.42
N VAL A 21 5.00 -1.07 10.94
CA VAL A 21 3.57 -1.21 10.69
C VAL A 21 2.77 -0.14 11.42
N ASP A 22 1.78 0.43 10.73
CA ASP A 22 0.82 1.35 11.32
C ASP A 22 -0.30 0.55 11.99
N ILE A 23 -0.20 0.39 13.32
CA ILE A 23 -1.14 -0.43 14.11
C ILE A 23 -2.54 0.17 14.09
N ASP A 24 -2.65 1.50 14.23
CA ASP A 24 -3.94 2.20 14.23
C ASP A 24 -4.63 2.00 12.88
N LEU A 25 -3.88 2.10 11.76
CA LEU A 25 -4.43 1.80 10.44
C LEU A 25 -4.86 0.34 10.31
N LEU A 26 -4.07 -0.63 10.81
CA LEU A 26 -4.42 -2.05 10.75
C LEU A 26 -5.72 -2.37 11.50
N GLU A 27 -5.92 -1.76 12.67
CA GLU A 27 -7.14 -1.95 13.46
C GLU A 27 -8.38 -1.34 12.78
N ASN A 28 -8.19 -0.28 11.98
CA ASN A 28 -9.25 0.47 11.30
C ASN A 28 -9.34 0.22 9.77
N LEU A 29 -8.76 -0.88 9.26
CA LEU A 29 -8.77 -1.20 7.81
C LEU A 29 -10.18 -1.28 7.21
N GLU A 30 -11.17 -1.69 8.00
CA GLU A 30 -12.55 -1.86 7.53
C GLU A 30 -13.26 -0.51 7.32
N ASP A 31 -12.83 0.52 8.03
CA ASP A 31 -13.42 1.87 8.00
C ASP A 31 -12.72 2.81 7.01
N PHE A 32 -11.57 2.39 6.47
CA PHE A 32 -10.85 3.20 5.48
C PHE A 32 -11.69 3.41 4.21
N GLU A 33 -11.98 4.67 3.91
CA GLU A 33 -12.73 5.07 2.73
C GLU A 33 -11.90 4.89 1.45
N ILE A 34 -12.33 3.94 0.62
CA ILE A 34 -11.79 3.72 -0.72
C ILE A 34 -12.58 4.56 -1.74
N ARG A 35 -11.90 5.43 -2.48
CA ARG A 35 -12.47 6.23 -3.58
C ARG A 35 -12.57 5.40 -4.85
N ASP A 36 -13.35 5.86 -5.83
CA ASP A 36 -13.56 5.11 -7.09
C ASP A 36 -12.33 5.13 -8.01
N ASP A 37 -11.48 6.14 -7.85
CA ASP A 37 -10.27 6.36 -8.63
C ASP A 37 -8.98 6.00 -7.87
N ASP A 38 -9.10 5.39 -6.69
CA ASP A 38 -7.96 4.85 -5.98
C ASP A 38 -7.34 3.67 -6.75
N VAL A 39 -6.02 3.61 -6.74
CA VAL A 39 -5.26 2.54 -7.39
C VAL A 39 -4.34 1.88 -6.39
N PHE A 40 -4.51 0.57 -6.22
CA PHE A 40 -3.68 -0.24 -5.33
C PHE A 40 -2.75 -1.15 -6.12
N ILE A 41 -1.46 -1.09 -5.80
CA ILE A 41 -0.46 -2.08 -6.19
C ILE A 41 -0.43 -3.12 -5.08
N VAL A 42 -1.00 -4.30 -5.33
CA VAL A 42 -1.01 -5.40 -4.36
C VAL A 42 -0.03 -6.46 -4.81
N THR A 43 1.03 -6.70 -4.04
CA THR A 43 2.08 -7.67 -4.36
C THR A 43 2.50 -8.44 -3.12
N TYR A 44 3.12 -9.61 -3.31
CA TYR A 44 3.90 -10.23 -2.23
C TYR A 44 5.25 -9.48 -2.07
N PRO A 45 5.81 -9.40 -0.85
CA PRO A 45 7.11 -8.75 -0.64
C PRO A 45 8.19 -9.28 -1.59
N LYS A 46 9.00 -8.36 -2.13
CA LYS A 46 10.12 -8.63 -3.05
C LYS A 46 9.73 -9.09 -4.47
N SER A 47 8.45 -9.17 -4.83
CA SER A 47 7.98 -9.56 -6.17
C SER A 47 7.98 -8.43 -7.22
N GLY A 48 8.90 -7.46 -7.12
CA GLY A 48 9.00 -6.36 -8.10
C GLY A 48 8.11 -5.14 -7.82
N THR A 49 7.69 -4.92 -6.57
CA THR A 49 6.82 -3.79 -6.16
C THR A 49 7.34 -2.42 -6.58
N ILE A 50 8.64 -2.17 -6.38
CA ILE A 50 9.26 -0.88 -6.74
C ILE A 50 9.14 -0.62 -8.25
N TRP A 51 9.29 -1.67 -9.07
CA TRP A 51 9.15 -1.56 -10.51
C TRP A 51 7.71 -1.20 -10.91
N ALA A 52 6.72 -1.84 -10.30
CA ALA A 52 5.31 -1.51 -10.50
C ALA A 52 4.98 -0.07 -10.07
N GLN A 53 5.52 0.40 -8.93
CA GLN A 53 5.37 1.78 -8.47
C GLN A 53 5.95 2.78 -9.48
N GLN A 54 7.11 2.50 -10.09
CA GLN A 54 7.68 3.37 -11.13
C GLN A 54 6.80 3.43 -12.37
N ILE A 55 6.32 2.28 -12.86
CA ILE A 55 5.46 2.23 -14.06
C ILE A 55 4.20 3.07 -13.83
N LEU A 56 3.52 2.87 -12.70
CA LEU A 56 2.32 3.64 -12.39
C LEU A 56 2.63 5.12 -12.15
N SER A 57 3.77 5.44 -11.53
CA SER A 57 4.19 6.84 -11.38
C SER A 57 4.33 7.52 -12.73
N LEU A 58 4.91 6.86 -13.72
CA LEU A 58 5.05 7.40 -15.08
C LEU A 58 3.70 7.56 -15.80
N ILE A 59 2.70 6.75 -15.46
CA ILE A 59 1.35 6.82 -16.05
C ILE A 59 0.57 8.00 -15.46
N TYR A 60 0.61 8.17 -14.13
CA TYR A 60 -0.27 9.08 -13.40
C TYR A 60 0.33 10.47 -13.14
N PHE A 61 1.65 10.61 -13.02
CA PHE A 61 2.30 11.88 -12.69
C PHE A 61 3.11 12.37 -13.91
N GLU A 62 2.59 13.41 -14.55
CA GLU A 62 3.24 14.04 -15.70
C GLU A 62 4.59 14.65 -15.30
N GLU A 63 4.66 15.23 -14.11
CA GLU A 63 5.86 15.81 -13.55
C GLU A 63 6.98 14.78 -13.35
N HIS A 64 6.65 13.57 -12.88
CA HIS A 64 7.62 12.47 -12.76
C HIS A 64 8.07 11.98 -14.13
N ARG A 65 7.14 11.90 -15.09
CA ARG A 65 7.44 11.53 -16.48
C ARG A 65 8.37 12.56 -17.14
N ASN A 66 8.14 13.84 -16.89
CA ASN A 66 8.92 14.95 -17.45
C ASN A 66 10.18 15.26 -16.61
N ARG A 67 10.37 14.58 -15.48
CA ARG A 67 11.51 14.76 -14.54
C ARG A 67 11.57 16.18 -13.99
N THR A 68 10.41 16.77 -13.76
CA THR A 68 10.24 18.15 -13.26
C THR A 68 9.87 18.22 -11.79
N ASP A 69 9.64 17.07 -11.13
CA ASP A 69 9.50 16.96 -9.68
C ASP A 69 10.67 16.20 -9.05
N ASN A 70 10.77 16.29 -7.71
CA ASN A 70 11.73 15.54 -6.90
C ASN A 70 11.02 14.70 -5.83
N VAL A 71 9.76 14.36 -6.06
CA VAL A 71 8.95 13.57 -5.12
C VAL A 71 9.47 12.14 -5.12
N GLU A 72 9.60 11.53 -3.95
CA GLU A 72 10.08 10.14 -3.88
C GLU A 72 8.98 9.14 -4.23
N THR A 73 9.40 7.94 -4.66
CA THR A 73 8.49 6.82 -4.97
C THR A 73 7.52 6.51 -3.83
N VAL A 74 8.02 6.55 -2.59
CA VAL A 74 7.21 6.24 -1.39
C VAL A 74 6.16 7.32 -1.11
N ASP A 75 6.34 8.55 -1.59
CA ASP A 75 5.34 9.61 -1.46
C ASP A 75 4.32 9.55 -2.59
N ARG A 76 4.74 9.15 -3.79
CA ARG A 76 3.85 8.94 -4.94
C ARG A 76 2.91 7.76 -4.71
N ALA A 77 3.43 6.61 -4.28
CA ALA A 77 2.67 5.38 -4.07
C ALA A 77 3.01 4.70 -2.72
N PRO A 78 2.66 5.28 -1.57
CA PRO A 78 3.02 4.75 -0.25
C PRO A 78 2.57 3.33 0.00
N PHE A 79 3.34 2.63 0.84
CA PHE A 79 2.87 1.41 1.47
C PHE A 79 1.76 1.74 2.47
N PHE A 80 0.59 1.19 2.21
CA PHE A 80 -0.63 1.45 2.96
C PHE A 80 -0.43 1.06 4.42
N GLU A 81 -0.04 -0.18 4.69
CA GLU A 81 0.15 -0.72 6.05
C GLU A 81 1.42 -0.24 6.79
N TYR A 82 2.32 0.49 6.13
CA TYR A 82 3.62 0.93 6.69
C TYR A 82 3.79 2.45 6.58
N ASN A 83 2.84 3.25 7.07
CA ASN A 83 2.80 4.71 6.93
C ASN A 83 3.93 5.43 7.71
N ALA A 84 5.19 5.13 7.40
CA ALA A 84 6.39 5.61 8.10
C ALA A 84 6.56 7.12 8.03
N ARG A 85 5.99 7.77 7.00
CA ARG A 85 6.00 9.23 6.82
C ARG A 85 4.80 9.94 7.47
N LYS A 86 3.93 9.20 8.18
CA LYS A 86 2.71 9.74 8.84
C LYS A 86 1.87 10.60 7.88
N MET A 87 1.71 10.12 6.66
CA MET A 87 0.91 10.82 5.65
C MET A 87 -0.56 10.72 5.99
N ASP A 88 -1.28 11.84 5.82
CA ASP A 88 -2.74 11.84 5.83
C ASP A 88 -3.25 11.32 4.48
N PHE A 89 -3.60 10.04 4.43
CA PHE A 89 -4.13 9.40 3.22
C PHE A 89 -5.48 9.97 2.76
N HIS A 90 -6.26 10.59 3.66
CA HIS A 90 -7.53 11.22 3.30
C HIS A 90 -7.31 12.59 2.65
N ALA A 91 -6.31 13.34 3.07
CA ALA A 91 -5.98 14.64 2.47
C ALA A 91 -5.30 14.55 1.09
N ARG A 92 -4.83 13.36 0.68
CA ARG A 92 -4.14 13.20 -0.63
C ARG A 92 -5.08 13.47 -1.81
N PRO A 93 -4.60 14.19 -2.84
CA PRO A 93 -5.37 14.44 -4.05
C PRO A 93 -5.65 13.14 -4.80
N SER A 94 -6.80 13.11 -5.46
CA SER A 94 -7.23 12.01 -6.31
C SER A 94 -6.63 12.17 -7.74
N PRO A 95 -6.26 11.07 -8.43
CA PRO A 95 -6.32 9.68 -7.97
C PRO A 95 -5.20 9.34 -6.97
N ARG A 96 -5.53 8.60 -5.90
CA ARG A 96 -4.54 8.19 -4.89
C ARG A 96 -3.91 6.86 -5.30
N LEU A 97 -2.59 6.85 -5.44
CA LEU A 97 -1.83 5.60 -5.57
C LEU A 97 -1.42 5.08 -4.21
N PHE A 98 -1.64 3.79 -3.98
CA PHE A 98 -1.20 3.04 -2.81
C PHE A 98 -0.50 1.75 -3.22
N THR A 99 0.34 1.25 -2.34
CA THR A 99 1.02 -0.02 -2.44
C THR A 99 0.67 -0.85 -1.21
N SER A 100 0.47 -2.16 -1.34
CA SER A 100 0.16 -3.00 -0.20
C SER A 100 0.69 -4.43 -0.36
N HIS A 101 1.13 -4.98 0.76
CA HIS A 101 1.44 -6.38 0.97
C HIS A 101 0.38 -7.09 1.81
N LEU A 102 -0.75 -6.44 2.08
CA LEU A 102 -1.85 -7.07 2.82
C LEU A 102 -2.35 -8.30 2.05
N PRO A 103 -2.49 -9.44 2.72
CA PRO A 103 -3.17 -10.57 2.14
C PRO A 103 -4.64 -10.20 1.88
N TYR A 104 -5.25 -10.85 0.88
CA TYR A 104 -6.61 -10.52 0.43
C TYR A 104 -7.64 -10.45 1.58
N TYR A 105 -7.55 -11.34 2.56
CA TYR A 105 -8.49 -11.36 3.69
C TYR A 105 -8.32 -10.17 4.65
N LEU A 106 -7.17 -9.48 4.66
CA LEU A 106 -6.95 -8.23 5.41
C LEU A 106 -7.19 -6.97 4.57
N ALA A 107 -7.47 -7.08 3.26
CA ALA A 107 -7.73 -5.90 2.45
C ALA A 107 -8.94 -5.09 2.97
N PRO A 108 -8.93 -3.75 2.86
CA PRO A 108 -10.06 -2.90 3.22
C PRO A 108 -11.37 -3.34 2.58
N LYS A 109 -12.48 -3.21 3.30
CA LYS A 109 -13.82 -3.63 2.83
C LYS A 109 -14.19 -2.94 1.52
N GLY A 110 -13.88 -1.65 1.39
CA GLY A 110 -14.10 -0.89 0.15
C GLY A 110 -13.37 -1.47 -1.07
N LEU A 111 -12.17 -2.04 -0.86
CA LEU A 111 -11.37 -2.63 -1.94
C LEU A 111 -11.91 -4.02 -2.35
N LYS A 112 -12.41 -4.80 -1.38
CA LYS A 112 -13.04 -6.10 -1.63
C LYS A 112 -14.39 -5.99 -2.35
N ASN A 113 -15.17 -4.97 -2.00
CA ASN A 113 -16.55 -4.83 -2.48
C ASN A 113 -16.66 -4.09 -3.82
N LYS A 114 -15.67 -3.28 -4.18
CA LYS A 114 -15.63 -2.67 -5.51
C LYS A 114 -15.17 -3.71 -6.52
N LYS A 115 -15.73 -3.67 -7.74
CA LYS A 115 -15.20 -4.38 -8.93
C LYS A 115 -13.86 -3.75 -9.36
N ALA A 116 -12.92 -3.58 -8.44
CA ALA A 116 -11.57 -3.13 -8.75
C ALA A 116 -10.89 -4.23 -9.57
N LYS A 117 -10.21 -3.85 -10.65
CA LYS A 117 -9.45 -4.80 -11.48
C LYS A 117 -8.24 -5.30 -10.68
N ILE A 118 -8.40 -6.38 -9.93
CA ILE A 118 -7.29 -7.09 -9.30
C ILE A 118 -6.58 -7.88 -10.39
N LYS A 119 -5.40 -7.41 -10.84
CA LYS A 119 -4.51 -8.20 -11.68
C LYS A 119 -3.45 -8.85 -10.80
N SER A 120 -3.67 -10.11 -10.43
CA SER A 120 -2.63 -10.97 -9.86
C SER A 120 -1.65 -11.31 -10.98
N ALA A 121 -0.36 -11.02 -10.79
CA ALA A 121 0.70 -11.51 -11.67
C ALA A 121 1.22 -12.83 -11.09
N GLU A 122 0.54 -13.92 -11.41
CA GLU A 122 1.04 -15.26 -11.14
C GLU A 122 2.06 -15.63 -12.22
N GLY A 123 3.31 -15.80 -11.80
CA GLY A 123 4.40 -16.30 -12.62
C GLY A 123 4.13 -17.76 -13.02
N LYS A 124 4.31 -18.04 -14.32
CA LYS A 124 4.61 -19.39 -14.79
C LYS A 124 6.08 -19.71 -14.53
#